data_AF-A0A0Q6VSN2-F1
#
_entry.id   AF-A0A0Q6VSN2-F1
#
_cell.length_a   1.000
_cell.length_b   1.000
_cell.length_c   1.000
_cell.angle_alpha   90.00
_cell.angle_beta   90.00
_cell.angle_gamma   90.00
#
_symmetry.space_group_name_H-M   'P 1'
#
loop_
_entity.id
_entity.type
_entity.pdbx_description
1 polymer ?
#
loop_
_entity_poly.entity_id
_entity_poly.type
_entity_poly.pdbx_seq_one_letter_code
_entity_poly.pdbx_strand_id
1 'polypeptide(L)'
;MKRRITIPQRKRIFLGCEGESEQSYGALLARIVGQQKTDFFLDTVLLRPGGGDPLALVELAEKKKKQGVKKGGDYAAAYVLMDTDKRGQAPLRDQQALKLAQDAGFTIIWQQPCHEALLLRHLPNAQQLQPQSTALALTALTAKWASYTKGMPAAKLAVTIDADGLRRVRAVEHSLNALLADLGFE
;
A
#
# COMPACT_ATOMS: atom_id res chain seq x y z
N MET A 1 -42.99 -11.38 12.88
CA MET A 1 -41.58 -11.83 12.77
C MET A 1 -40.70 -10.64 12.39
N LYS A 2 -39.74 -10.22 13.23
CA LYS A 2 -38.77 -9.19 12.85
C LYS A 2 -37.75 -9.81 11.89
N ARG A 3 -37.70 -9.32 10.65
CA ARG A 3 -36.68 -9.71 9.65
C ARG A 3 -35.31 -9.34 10.23
N ARG A 4 -34.48 -10.33 10.53
CA ARG A 4 -33.10 -10.11 10.99
C ARG A 4 -32.34 -9.54 9.79
N ILE A 5 -31.93 -8.28 9.87
CA ILE A 5 -31.12 -7.64 8.83
C ILE A 5 -29.74 -8.31 8.89
N THR A 6 -29.43 -9.15 7.91
CA THR A 6 -28.10 -9.73 7.75
C THR A 6 -27.21 -8.66 7.16
N ILE A 7 -26.36 -8.04 7.98
CA ILE A 7 -25.32 -7.12 7.51
C ILE A 7 -24.24 -7.98 6.84
N PRO A 8 -23.95 -7.78 5.54
CA PRO A 8 -22.88 -8.53 4.88
C PRO A 8 -21.56 -8.27 5.59
N GLN A 9 -20.80 -9.34 5.87
CA GLN A 9 -19.46 -9.20 6.44
C GLN A 9 -18.54 -8.54 5.41
N ARG A 10 -17.80 -7.52 5.83
CA ARG A 10 -16.86 -6.81 4.96
C ARG A 10 -15.67 -7.71 4.61
N LYS A 11 -15.27 -7.71 3.34
CA LYS A 11 -14.03 -8.34 2.87
C LYS A 11 -12.83 -7.70 3.57
N ARG A 12 -12.13 -8.45 4.41
CA ARG A 12 -10.92 -7.96 5.10
C ARG A 12 -9.71 -8.10 4.19
N ILE A 13 -8.94 -7.04 4.02
CA ILE A 13 -7.71 -7.02 3.23
C ILE A 13 -6.58 -6.54 4.12
N PHE A 14 -5.49 -7.29 4.19
CA PHE A 14 -4.30 -6.91 4.96
C PHE A 14 -3.36 -6.05 4.10
N LEU A 15 -2.87 -4.94 4.65
CA LEU A 15 -1.85 -4.11 4.02
C LEU A 15 -0.70 -3.82 4.99
N GLY A 16 0.42 -4.50 4.79
CA GLY A 16 1.67 -4.24 5.50
C GLY A 16 2.34 -2.96 4.98
N CYS A 17 2.68 -2.06 5.89
CA CYS A 17 3.27 -0.74 5.61
C CYS A 17 4.63 -0.64 6.30
N GLU A 18 5.70 -0.32 5.58
CA GLU A 18 7.04 -0.12 6.17
C GLU A 18 7.06 1.07 7.16
N GLY A 19 6.44 2.18 6.79
CA GLY A 19 6.42 3.41 7.55
C GLY A 19 5.04 4.07 7.69
N GLU A 20 5.05 5.23 8.33
CA GLU A 20 3.84 6.04 8.59
C GLU A 20 3.31 6.71 7.31
N SER A 21 4.16 6.97 6.32
CA SER A 21 3.75 7.48 5.01
C SER A 21 2.86 6.46 4.31
N GLU A 22 3.29 5.20 4.25
CA GLU A 22 2.58 4.08 3.64
C GLU A 22 1.28 3.77 4.40
N GLN A 23 1.31 3.85 5.74
CA GLN A 23 0.11 3.70 6.55
C GLN A 23 -0.92 4.79 6.26
N SER A 24 -0.47 6.05 6.17
CA SER A 24 -1.34 7.19 5.82
C SER A 24 -1.90 7.04 4.40
N TYR A 25 -1.10 6.51 3.48
CA TYR A 25 -1.55 6.18 2.14
C TYR A 25 -2.59 5.04 2.12
N GLY A 26 -2.42 3.98 2.92
CA GLY A 26 -3.44 2.95 3.08
C GLY A 26 -4.78 3.50 3.60
N ALA A 27 -4.72 4.42 4.57
CA ALA A 27 -5.91 5.11 5.07
C ALA A 27 -6.55 6.03 4.01
N LEU A 28 -5.74 6.66 3.15
CA LEU A 28 -6.22 7.40 1.98
C LEU A 28 -6.98 6.48 1.00
N LEU A 29 -6.42 5.30 0.67
CA LEU A 29 -7.07 4.34 -0.20
C LEU A 29 -8.44 3.92 0.35
N ALA A 30 -8.48 3.55 1.63
CA ALA A 30 -9.74 3.19 2.30
C ALA A 30 -10.76 4.33 2.26
N ARG A 31 -10.32 5.58 2.40
CA ARG A 31 -11.17 6.77 2.32
C ARG A 31 -11.75 6.97 0.92
N ILE A 32 -10.91 6.97 -0.12
CA ILE A 32 -11.35 7.23 -1.50
C ILE A 32 -12.25 6.10 -1.99
N VAL A 33 -11.83 4.84 -1.83
CA VAL A 33 -12.63 3.70 -2.28
C VAL A 33 -13.90 3.56 -1.43
N GLY A 34 -13.81 3.89 -0.14
CA GLY A 34 -14.94 3.93 0.81
C GLY A 34 -16.09 4.87 0.41
N GLN A 35 -15.82 5.86 -0.45
CA GLN A 35 -16.86 6.73 -1.01
C GLN A 35 -17.70 6.02 -2.09
N GLN A 36 -17.19 4.94 -2.69
CA GLN A 36 -17.82 4.20 -3.77
C GLN A 36 -18.36 2.85 -3.29
N LYS A 37 -17.62 2.14 -2.43
CA LYS A 37 -17.97 0.82 -1.90
C LYS A 37 -17.64 0.72 -0.42
N THR A 38 -18.49 0.03 0.34
CA THR A 38 -18.37 -0.09 1.81
C THR A 38 -18.31 -1.54 2.30
N ASP A 39 -18.18 -2.48 1.38
CA ASP A 39 -18.16 -3.93 1.61
C ASP A 39 -16.75 -4.48 1.88
N PHE A 40 -15.75 -3.60 2.10
CA PHE A 40 -14.39 -3.98 2.46
C PHE A 40 -13.92 -3.35 3.78
N PHE A 41 -12.89 -3.93 4.36
CA PHE A 41 -12.11 -3.37 5.46
C PHE A 41 -10.62 -3.52 5.15
N LEU A 42 -9.94 -2.41 4.89
CA LEU A 42 -8.50 -2.37 4.66
C LEU A 42 -7.78 -2.21 6.00
N ASP A 43 -7.11 -3.28 6.43
CA ASP A 43 -6.34 -3.35 7.66
C ASP A 43 -4.90 -2.90 7.41
N THR A 44 -4.63 -1.63 7.65
CA THR A 44 -3.32 -1.01 7.45
C THR A 44 -2.42 -1.24 8.67
N VAL A 45 -1.39 -2.07 8.51
CA VAL A 45 -0.54 -2.52 9.61
C VAL A 45 0.90 -2.05 9.43
N LEU A 46 1.39 -1.28 10.40
CA LEU A 46 2.77 -0.82 10.44
C LEU A 46 3.75 -1.96 10.80
N LEU A 47 4.78 -2.14 10.00
CA LEU A 47 5.79 -3.20 10.11
C LEU A 47 7.06 -2.70 10.81
N ARG A 48 6.93 -2.38 12.11
CA ARG A 48 8.08 -1.96 12.95
C ARG A 48 8.39 -2.95 14.08
N PRO A 49 9.69 -3.16 14.41
CA PRO A 49 10.87 -2.67 13.68
C PRO A 49 11.09 -3.45 12.38
N GLY A 50 11.40 -2.75 11.28
CA GLY A 50 11.72 -3.33 9.97
C GLY A 50 12.74 -2.44 9.28
N GLY A 51 14.03 -2.79 9.35
CA GLY A 51 15.16 -1.92 8.95
C GLY A 51 15.37 -1.76 7.45
N GLY A 52 14.32 -1.85 6.64
CA GLY A 52 14.36 -1.91 5.18
C GLY A 52 15.05 -3.17 4.62
N ASP A 53 15.23 -4.20 5.45
CA ASP A 53 15.57 -5.54 4.95
C ASP A 53 14.29 -6.24 4.45
N PRO A 54 14.22 -6.63 3.16
CA PRO A 54 13.02 -7.21 2.58
C PRO A 54 12.52 -8.46 3.29
N LEU A 55 13.43 -9.36 3.72
CA LEU A 55 13.03 -10.60 4.38
C LEU A 55 12.40 -10.34 5.75
N ALA A 56 13.05 -9.52 6.59
CA ALA A 56 12.52 -9.16 7.90
C ALA A 56 11.14 -8.47 7.83
N LEU A 57 10.92 -7.64 6.79
CA LEU A 57 9.61 -7.00 6.56
C LEU A 57 8.53 -8.03 6.26
N VAL A 58 8.80 -9.00 5.38
CA VAL A 58 7.83 -10.05 5.03
C VAL A 58 7.57 -11.00 6.21
N GLU A 59 8.61 -11.38 6.97
CA GLU A 59 8.45 -12.18 8.21
C GLU A 59 7.55 -11.46 9.24
N LEU A 60 7.78 -10.17 9.42
CA LEU A 60 6.97 -9.36 10.33
C LEU A 60 5.53 -9.23 9.81
N ALA A 61 5.34 -9.03 8.51
CA ALA A 61 4.02 -9.01 7.87
C ALA A 61 3.27 -10.32 8.10
N GLU A 62 3.94 -11.47 7.93
CA GLU A 62 3.35 -12.79 8.17
C GLU A 62 2.88 -12.94 9.62
N LYS A 63 3.75 -12.58 10.58
CA LYS A 63 3.43 -12.61 12.01
C LYS A 63 2.23 -11.73 12.33
N LYS A 64 2.19 -10.50 11.80
CA LYS A 64 1.09 -9.54 12.01
C LYS A 64 -0.20 -10.01 11.36
N LYS A 65 -0.15 -10.58 10.16
CA LYS A 65 -1.30 -11.18 9.49
C LYS A 65 -1.89 -12.31 10.34
N LYS A 66 -1.06 -13.25 10.83
CA LYS A 66 -1.50 -14.34 11.72
C LYS A 66 -2.17 -13.81 13.00
N GLN A 67 -1.66 -12.71 13.58
CA GLN A 67 -2.29 -12.05 14.72
C GLN A 67 -3.64 -11.42 14.37
N GLY A 68 -3.73 -10.76 13.20
CA GLY A 68 -4.96 -10.17 12.69
C GLY A 68 -6.04 -11.21 12.37
N VAL A 69 -5.63 -12.41 11.94
CA VAL A 69 -6.53 -13.56 11.74
C VAL A 69 -7.15 -14.01 13.07
N LYS A 70 -6.31 -14.20 14.09
CA LYS A 70 -6.78 -14.59 15.44
C LYS A 70 -7.77 -13.60 16.05
N LYS A 71 -7.66 -12.31 15.71
CA LYS A 71 -8.50 -11.24 16.29
C LYS A 71 -9.80 -10.98 15.52
N GLY A 72 -9.80 -11.15 14.21
CA GLY A 72 -10.90 -10.67 13.35
C GLY A 72 -11.32 -11.61 12.22
N GLY A 73 -10.83 -12.85 12.18
CA GLY A 73 -11.08 -13.81 11.11
C GLY A 73 -10.14 -13.68 9.91
N ASP A 74 -10.38 -14.42 8.85
CA ASP A 74 -9.45 -14.49 7.71
C ASP A 74 -9.40 -13.20 6.88
N TYR A 75 -8.28 -13.01 6.19
CA TYR A 75 -8.13 -11.98 5.16
C TYR A 75 -8.40 -12.59 3.78
N ALA A 76 -9.18 -11.91 2.96
CA ALA A 76 -9.47 -12.32 1.60
C ALA A 76 -8.29 -12.06 0.64
N ALA A 77 -7.44 -11.09 0.97
CA ALA A 77 -6.20 -10.79 0.25
C ALA A 77 -5.19 -10.12 1.20
N ALA A 78 -3.91 -10.21 0.87
CA ALA A 78 -2.83 -9.64 1.68
C ALA A 78 -1.75 -9.01 0.80
N TYR A 79 -1.36 -7.79 1.15
CA TYR A 79 -0.41 -6.96 0.41
C TYR A 79 0.67 -6.41 1.34
N VAL A 80 1.85 -6.13 0.79
CA VAL A 80 2.94 -5.46 1.50
C VAL A 80 3.52 -4.36 0.60
N LEU A 81 3.59 -3.13 1.09
CA LEU A 81 4.28 -2.01 0.45
C LEU A 81 5.76 -2.06 0.81
N MET A 82 6.64 -2.06 -0.20
CA MET A 82 8.08 -2.15 -0.01
C MET A 82 8.82 -1.26 -1.00
N ASP A 83 9.73 -0.45 -0.50
CA ASP A 83 10.66 0.32 -1.33
C ASP A 83 11.65 -0.60 -2.05
N THR A 84 12.12 -0.19 -3.23
CA THR A 84 13.13 -0.95 -3.99
C THR A 84 14.55 -0.43 -3.77
N ASP A 85 14.75 0.66 -3.04
CA ASP A 85 16.06 1.32 -2.84
C ASP A 85 17.11 0.40 -2.21
N LYS A 86 16.69 -0.57 -1.38
CA LYS A 86 17.54 -1.60 -0.78
C LYS A 86 17.52 -2.95 -1.49
N ARG A 87 16.63 -3.12 -2.48
CA ARG A 87 16.55 -4.35 -3.27
C ARG A 87 17.83 -4.52 -4.09
N GLY A 88 18.34 -5.75 -4.14
CA GLY A 88 19.58 -6.10 -4.81
C GLY A 88 20.84 -5.94 -3.95
N GLN A 89 20.75 -5.29 -2.79
CA GLN A 89 21.89 -5.20 -1.85
C GLN A 89 22.22 -6.56 -1.23
N ALA A 90 21.22 -7.43 -1.06
CA ALA A 90 21.38 -8.79 -0.57
C ALA A 90 20.51 -9.78 -1.38
N PRO A 91 20.94 -10.21 -2.58
CA PRO A 91 20.10 -10.98 -3.51
C PRO A 91 19.51 -12.28 -2.94
N LEU A 92 20.25 -12.98 -2.08
CA LEU A 92 19.75 -14.17 -1.39
C LEU A 92 18.57 -13.84 -0.46
N ARG A 93 18.65 -12.71 0.26
CA ARG A 93 17.57 -12.25 1.14
C ARG A 93 16.35 -11.82 0.33
N ASP A 94 16.56 -11.17 -0.81
CA ASP A 94 15.46 -10.80 -1.72
C ASP A 94 14.72 -12.04 -2.23
N GLN A 95 15.46 -13.08 -2.64
CA GLN A 95 14.86 -14.35 -3.08
C GLN A 95 14.09 -15.04 -1.95
N GLN A 96 14.64 -15.05 -0.73
CA GLN A 96 13.97 -15.57 0.45
C GLN A 96 12.69 -14.78 0.77
N ALA A 97 12.73 -13.45 0.67
CA ALA A 97 11.57 -12.59 0.88
C ALA A 97 10.46 -12.87 -0.15
N LEU A 98 10.80 -13.02 -1.43
CA LEU A 98 9.87 -13.37 -2.49
C LEU A 98 9.23 -14.75 -2.25
N LYS A 99 10.04 -15.75 -1.86
CA LYS A 99 9.54 -17.09 -1.55
C LYS A 99 8.61 -17.08 -0.35
N LEU A 100 9.00 -16.40 0.73
CA LEU A 100 8.17 -16.28 1.92
C LEU A 100 6.87 -15.53 1.63
N ALA A 101 6.91 -14.47 0.82
CA ALA A 101 5.71 -13.74 0.42
C ALA A 101 4.75 -14.65 -0.36
N GLN A 102 5.27 -15.43 -1.31
CA GLN A 102 4.48 -16.41 -2.05
C GLN A 102 3.86 -17.47 -1.13
N ASP A 103 4.67 -18.11 -0.28
CA ASP A 103 4.23 -19.17 0.63
C ASP A 103 3.18 -18.65 1.63
N ALA A 104 3.29 -17.38 2.04
CA ALA A 104 2.35 -16.71 2.91
C ALA A 104 1.19 -16.02 2.17
N GLY A 105 1.08 -16.13 0.85
CA GLY A 105 -0.01 -15.52 0.06
C GLY A 105 -0.04 -13.99 0.08
N PHE A 106 1.13 -13.34 0.15
CA PHE A 106 1.28 -11.89 -0.01
C PHE A 106 1.54 -11.52 -1.46
N THR A 107 0.92 -10.43 -1.91
CA THR A 107 1.34 -9.68 -3.10
C THR A 107 2.20 -8.50 -2.67
N ILE A 108 3.45 -8.44 -3.14
CA ILE A 108 4.33 -7.30 -2.88
C ILE A 108 4.04 -6.18 -3.87
N ILE A 109 3.80 -4.98 -3.35
CA ILE A 109 3.69 -3.74 -4.11
C ILE A 109 5.05 -3.03 -4.01
N TRP A 110 5.88 -3.27 -5.02
CA TRP A 110 7.19 -2.64 -5.11
C TRP A 110 7.05 -1.15 -5.44
N GLN A 111 7.65 -0.31 -4.61
CA GLN A 111 7.63 1.14 -4.77
C GLN A 111 8.98 1.56 -5.34
N GLN A 112 9.02 1.79 -6.65
CA GLN A 112 10.28 2.10 -7.34
C GLN A 112 10.50 3.61 -7.49
N PRO A 113 11.59 4.20 -6.96
CA PRO A 113 12.54 3.63 -6.00
C PRO A 113 12.03 3.61 -4.55
N CYS A 114 11.03 4.46 -4.24
CA CYS A 114 10.47 4.59 -2.90
C CYS A 114 8.98 5.02 -2.93
N HIS A 115 8.36 5.14 -1.75
CA HIS A 115 6.99 5.61 -1.60
C HIS A 115 6.69 6.96 -2.26
N GLU A 116 7.57 7.96 -2.17
CA GLU A 116 7.36 9.26 -2.81
C GLU A 116 7.24 9.15 -4.34
N ALA A 117 7.94 8.20 -4.97
CA ALA A 117 7.80 7.94 -6.39
C ALA A 117 6.43 7.33 -6.73
N LEU A 118 5.87 6.49 -5.84
CA LEU A 118 4.50 5.99 -5.98
C LEU A 118 3.49 7.14 -5.89
N LEU A 119 3.65 8.06 -4.94
CA LEU A 119 2.78 9.23 -4.81
C LEU A 119 2.84 10.14 -6.05
N LEU A 120 4.05 10.34 -6.60
CA LEU A 120 4.26 11.13 -7.81
C LEU A 120 3.39 10.65 -8.98
N ARG A 121 3.20 9.32 -9.12
CA ARG A 121 2.40 8.71 -10.20
C ARG A 121 0.90 8.99 -10.11
N HIS A 122 0.42 9.50 -8.98
CA HIS A 122 -0.96 9.97 -8.82
C HIS A 122 -1.18 11.38 -9.36
N LEU A 123 -0.12 12.16 -9.57
CA LEU A 123 -0.23 13.55 -10.00
C LEU A 123 -0.44 13.66 -11.52
N PRO A 124 -1.16 14.70 -11.98
CA PRO A 124 -1.31 14.94 -13.41
C PRO A 124 0.05 15.18 -14.07
N ASN A 125 0.23 14.59 -15.26
CA ASN A 125 1.46 14.70 -16.06
C ASN A 125 2.73 14.23 -15.31
N ALA A 126 2.58 13.19 -14.48
CA ALA A 126 3.65 12.63 -13.66
C ALA A 126 3.62 11.09 -13.57
N GLN A 127 2.61 10.44 -14.15
CA GLN A 127 2.37 9.00 -14.11
C GLN A 127 3.53 8.18 -14.68
N GLN A 128 4.23 8.75 -15.67
CA GLN A 128 5.35 8.10 -16.36
C GLN A 128 6.72 8.49 -15.77
N LEU A 129 6.76 9.34 -14.73
CA LEU A 129 8.03 9.72 -14.13
C LEU A 129 8.62 8.54 -13.35
N GLN A 130 9.87 8.21 -13.66
CA GLN A 130 10.64 7.14 -13.01
C GLN A 130 11.96 7.73 -12.45
N PRO A 131 11.89 8.46 -11.32
CA PRO A 131 13.08 8.94 -10.64
C PRO A 131 14.03 7.77 -10.32
N GLN A 132 15.34 7.96 -10.48
CA GLN A 132 16.33 6.88 -10.30
C GLN A 132 16.77 6.69 -8.84
N SER A 133 16.37 7.57 -7.93
CA SER A 133 16.71 7.50 -6.50
C SER A 133 15.62 8.13 -5.64
N THR A 134 15.61 7.79 -4.35
CA THR A 134 14.73 8.38 -3.33
C THR A 134 14.84 9.90 -3.28
N ALA A 135 16.05 10.46 -3.39
CA ALA A 135 16.29 11.91 -3.39
C ALA A 135 15.70 12.60 -4.63
N LEU A 136 15.82 11.98 -5.81
CA LEU A 136 15.22 12.50 -7.05
C LEU A 136 13.70 12.38 -7.01
N ALA A 137 13.16 11.31 -6.43
CA ALA A 137 11.71 11.14 -6.25
C ALA A 137 11.13 12.22 -5.36
N LEU A 138 11.77 12.50 -4.22
CA LEU A 138 11.35 13.57 -3.32
C LEU A 138 11.42 14.94 -3.99
N THR A 139 12.52 15.25 -4.70
CA THR A 139 12.67 16.51 -5.45
C THR A 139 11.57 16.69 -6.51
N ALA A 140 11.30 15.64 -7.29
CA ALA A 140 10.26 15.70 -8.33
C ALA A 140 8.85 15.84 -7.73
N LEU A 141 8.59 15.17 -6.60
CA LEU A 141 7.32 15.27 -5.88
C LEU A 141 7.11 16.67 -5.32
N THR A 142 8.08 17.23 -4.60
CA THR A 142 7.96 18.56 -3.99
C THR A 142 7.92 19.68 -5.03
N ALA A 143 8.56 19.52 -6.20
CA ALA A 143 8.42 20.46 -7.31
C ALA A 143 6.98 20.53 -7.86
N LYS A 144 6.24 19.42 -7.84
CA LYS A 144 4.83 19.36 -8.27
C LYS A 144 3.83 19.55 -7.14
N TRP A 145 4.25 19.30 -5.90
CA TRP A 145 3.44 19.39 -4.70
C TRP A 145 4.26 20.00 -3.57
N ALA A 146 4.41 21.33 -3.62
CA ALA A 146 5.29 22.09 -2.72
C ALA A 146 4.96 21.91 -1.23
N SER A 147 3.69 21.65 -0.88
CA SER A 147 3.26 21.45 0.50
C SER A 147 3.42 20.02 1.01
N TYR A 148 3.95 19.08 0.21
CA TYR A 148 4.14 17.70 0.63
C TYR A 148 5.17 17.59 1.76
N THR A 149 4.88 16.73 2.74
CA THR A 149 5.77 16.39 3.85
C THR A 149 5.67 14.89 4.11
N LYS A 150 6.79 14.23 4.43
CA LYS A 150 6.79 12.79 4.75
C LYS A 150 5.91 12.51 5.98
N GLY A 151 5.17 11.40 5.97
CA GLY A 151 4.21 11.07 7.03
C GLY A 151 2.96 11.96 7.05
N MET A 152 2.64 12.62 5.94
CA MET A 152 1.44 13.45 5.83
C MET A 152 0.16 12.61 6.08
N PRO A 153 -0.75 13.05 6.96
CA PRO A 153 -1.99 12.31 7.24
C PRO A 153 -2.86 12.13 6.00
N ALA A 154 -3.60 11.02 5.94
CA ALA A 154 -4.52 10.68 4.85
C ALA A 154 -5.46 11.81 4.44
N ALA A 155 -5.97 12.58 5.41
CA ALA A 155 -6.87 13.71 5.14
C ALA A 155 -6.19 14.84 4.34
N LYS A 156 -4.89 15.10 4.58
CA LYS A 156 -4.11 16.07 3.80
C LYS A 156 -3.69 15.48 2.45
N LEU A 157 -3.38 14.19 2.39
CA LEU A 157 -3.11 13.53 1.12
C LEU A 157 -4.32 13.61 0.18
N ALA A 158 -5.53 13.45 0.72
CA ALA A 158 -6.80 13.49 -0.02
C ALA A 158 -7.12 14.85 -0.66
N VAL A 159 -6.41 15.92 -0.28
CA VAL A 159 -6.56 17.24 -0.93
C VAL A 159 -5.96 17.23 -2.33
N THR A 160 -4.92 16.42 -2.55
CA THR A 160 -4.18 16.37 -3.82
C THR A 160 -4.40 15.06 -4.58
N ILE A 161 -4.54 13.94 -3.86
CA ILE A 161 -4.77 12.62 -4.45
C ILE A 161 -6.25 12.27 -4.25
N ASP A 162 -6.97 12.22 -5.36
CA ASP A 162 -8.38 11.90 -5.44
C ASP A 162 -8.62 10.59 -6.23
N ALA A 163 -9.88 10.29 -6.54
CA ALA A 163 -10.24 9.12 -7.35
C ALA A 163 -9.57 9.14 -8.73
N ASP A 164 -9.43 10.32 -9.37
CA ASP A 164 -8.73 10.41 -10.64
C ASP A 164 -7.22 10.14 -10.47
N GLY A 165 -6.64 10.51 -9.32
CA GLY A 165 -5.29 10.11 -8.93
C GLY A 165 -5.13 8.60 -8.84
N LEU A 166 -6.10 7.90 -8.25
CA LEU A 166 -6.10 6.43 -8.20
C LEU A 166 -6.28 5.81 -9.59
N ARG A 167 -7.10 6.41 -10.48
CA ARG A 167 -7.23 5.96 -11.87
C ARG A 167 -5.94 6.15 -12.67
N ARG A 168 -5.22 7.25 -12.43
CA ARG A 168 -3.92 7.52 -13.04
C ARG A 168 -2.88 6.48 -12.63
N VAL A 169 -2.74 6.24 -11.33
CA VAL A 169 -1.69 5.34 -10.83
C VAL A 169 -1.94 3.88 -11.25
N ARG A 170 -3.20 3.41 -11.28
CA ARG A 170 -3.49 2.01 -11.66
C ARG A 170 -3.09 1.67 -13.09
N ALA A 171 -3.02 2.66 -13.97
CA ALA A 171 -2.60 2.46 -15.36
C ALA A 171 -1.09 2.15 -15.48
N VAL A 172 -0.29 2.49 -14.46
CA VAL A 172 1.17 2.37 -14.47
C VAL A 172 1.71 1.47 -13.34
N GLU A 173 0.93 1.21 -12.29
CA GLU A 173 1.31 0.39 -11.14
C GLU A 173 0.47 -0.90 -11.04
N HIS A 174 0.95 -1.99 -11.63
CA HIS A 174 0.17 -3.23 -11.72
C HIS A 174 -0.13 -3.88 -10.35
N SER A 175 0.84 -3.97 -9.45
CA SER A 175 0.63 -4.56 -8.11
C SER A 175 -0.32 -3.69 -7.26
N LEU A 176 -0.24 -2.37 -7.38
CA LEU A 176 -1.20 -1.48 -6.72
C LEU A 176 -2.59 -1.59 -7.35
N ASN A 177 -2.68 -1.76 -8.67
CA ASN A 177 -3.96 -1.99 -9.34
C ASN A 177 -4.64 -3.28 -8.82
N ALA A 178 -3.89 -4.34 -8.55
CA ALA A 178 -4.44 -5.55 -7.94
C ALA A 178 -5.09 -5.26 -6.58
N LEU A 179 -4.42 -4.50 -5.69
CA LEU A 179 -5.00 -4.05 -4.43
C LEU A 179 -6.27 -3.21 -4.65
N LEU A 180 -6.24 -2.24 -5.56
CA LEU A 180 -7.39 -1.38 -5.85
C LEU A 180 -8.58 -2.17 -6.40
N ALA A 181 -8.33 -3.16 -7.26
CA ALA A 181 -9.36 -4.08 -7.76
C ALA A 181 -9.94 -4.93 -6.63
N ASP A 182 -9.09 -5.43 -5.71
CA ASP A 182 -9.52 -6.19 -4.55
C ASP A 182 -10.38 -5.37 -3.57
N LEU A 183 -10.12 -4.07 -3.48
CA LEU A 183 -10.93 -3.09 -2.75
C LEU A 183 -12.21 -2.69 -3.50
N GLY A 184 -12.37 -3.10 -4.76
CA GLY A 184 -13.54 -2.85 -5.58
C GLY A 184 -13.57 -1.47 -6.26
N PHE A 185 -12.42 -0.80 -6.39
CA PHE A 185 -12.28 0.50 -7.06
C PHE A 185 -12.33 0.35 -8.58
N GLU A 186 -13.10 1.21 -9.27
CA GLU A 186 -13.35 1.18 -10.73
C GLU A 186 -12.87 2.45 -11.46
#